data_AF-A0A7C6SBU9-F1
#
_entry.id   AF-A0A7C6SBU9-F1
#
_cell.length_a   1.000
_cell.length_b   1.000
_cell.length_c   1.000
_cell.angle_alpha   90.00
_cell.angle_beta   90.00
_cell.angle_gamma   90.00
#
_symmetry.space_group_name_H-M   'P 1'
#
loop_
_entity.id
_entity.type
_entity.pdbx_description
1 polymer ?
#
loop_
_entity_poly.entity_id
_entity_poly.type
_entity_poly.pdbx_seq_one_letter_code
_entity_poly.pdbx_strand_id
1 'polypeptide(L)' 'PGIYACGDVCAIEEASSAIVEGYLTGLVASKFLGKVHPEYDKLIDQYKQELTNLRSGPFGKKLRDGFLKLKGESNAL' A
#
# COMPACT_ATOMS: atom_id res chain seq x y z
N PRO A 1 -5.94 9.84 16.72
CA PRO A 1 -5.34 10.62 15.60
C PRO A 1 -3.81 10.42 15.60
N GLY A 2 -3.16 10.34 14.43
CA GLY A 2 -1.70 10.12 14.35
C GLY A 2 -1.24 8.66 14.54
N ILE A 3 -2.14 7.70 14.33
CA ILE A 3 -1.79 6.27 14.29
C ILE A 3 -1.63 5.89 12.81
N TYR A 4 -0.51 5.25 12.49
CA TYR A 4 -0.19 4.78 11.15
C TYR A 4 0.27 3.32 11.22
N ALA A 5 -0.03 2.55 10.19
CA ALA A 5 0.33 1.15 10.08
C ALA A 5 0.80 0.84 8.64
N CYS A 6 1.77 -0.05 8.53
CA CYS A 6 2.34 -0.55 7.27
C CYS A 6 2.89 -1.96 7.51
N GLY A 7 3.12 -2.72 6.45
CA GLY A 7 3.62 -4.10 6.62
C GLY A 7 2.47 -5.11 6.72
N ASP A 8 2.75 -6.33 7.16
CA ASP A 8 1.82 -7.46 7.17
C ASP A 8 0.46 -7.18 7.86
N VAL A 9 0.44 -6.25 8.81
CA VAL A 9 -0.79 -5.76 9.47
C VAL A 9 -1.81 -5.16 8.46
N CYS A 10 -1.34 -4.71 7.30
CA CYS A 10 -2.12 -4.19 6.19
C CYS A 10 -2.50 -5.27 5.15
N ALA A 11 -2.28 -6.56 5.44
CA ALA A 11 -2.57 -7.69 4.56
C ALA A 11 -1.87 -7.60 3.18
N ILE A 12 -0.60 -7.21 3.19
CA ILE A 12 0.26 -7.19 1.99
C ILE A 12 0.83 -8.57 1.69
N GLU A 13 1.00 -8.85 0.39
CA GLU A 13 1.38 -10.17 -0.13
C GLU A 13 2.90 -10.30 -0.40
N GLU A 14 3.63 -9.19 -0.45
CA GLU A 14 5.03 -9.15 -0.88
C GLU A 14 5.89 -8.23 -0.01
N ALA A 15 7.14 -8.63 0.24
CA ALA A 15 8.13 -7.83 0.95
C ALA A 15 8.41 -6.48 0.26
N SER A 16 8.38 -6.44 -1.07
CA SER A 16 8.51 -5.22 -1.88
C SER A 16 7.42 -4.19 -1.52
N SER A 17 6.16 -4.63 -1.44
CA SER A 17 5.04 -3.78 -1.05
C SER A 17 5.18 -3.27 0.40
N ALA A 18 5.66 -4.12 1.31
CA ALA A 18 5.89 -3.75 2.71
C ALA A 18 6.89 -2.60 2.86
N ILE A 19 7.98 -2.66 2.10
CA ILE A 19 9.02 -1.64 2.11
C ILE A 19 8.47 -0.29 1.63
N VAL A 20 7.75 -0.28 0.51
CA VAL A 20 7.19 0.96 -0.07
C VAL A 20 6.10 1.56 0.83
N GLU A 21 5.25 0.73 1.43
CA GLU A 21 4.30 1.20 2.46
C GLU A 21 5.00 1.82 3.66
N GLY A 22 6.14 1.26 4.09
CA GLY A 22 6.97 1.81 5.15
C GLY A 22 7.48 3.21 4.81
N TYR A 23 8.02 3.40 3.60
CA TYR A 23 8.46 4.72 3.12
C TYR A 23 7.31 5.72 3.06
N LEU A 24 6.18 5.33 2.48
CA LEU A 24 4.99 6.17 2.38
C LEU A 24 4.46 6.56 3.76
N THR A 25 4.40 5.60 4.68
CA THR A 25 3.91 5.82 6.04
C THR A 25 4.83 6.77 6.81
N GLY A 26 6.15 6.56 6.73
CA GLY A 26 7.13 7.46 7.34
C GLY A 26 7.03 8.88 6.78
N LEU A 27 6.86 9.03 5.46
CA LEU A 27 6.70 10.32 4.80
C LEU A 27 5.45 11.07 5.31
N VAL A 28 4.31 10.39 5.40
CA VAL A 28 3.05 10.97 5.90
C VAL A 28 3.14 11.30 7.40
N ALA A 29 3.69 10.38 8.20
CA ALA A 29 3.86 10.61 9.64
C ALA A 29 4.77 11.80 9.92
N SER A 30 5.86 11.94 9.17
CA SER A 30 6.79 13.07 9.30
C SER A 30 6.11 14.41 8.97
N LYS A 31 5.30 14.47 7.90
CA LYS A 31 4.48 15.65 7.58
C LYS A 31 3.48 15.98 8.69
N PHE A 32 2.81 14.98 9.25
CA PHE A 32 1.87 15.17 10.36
C PHE A 32 2.55 15.78 11.60
N LEU A 33 3.82 15.41 11.86
CA LEU A 33 4.65 15.98 12.93
C LEU A 33 5.27 17.35 12.59
N GLY A 34 4.91 17.95 11.45
CA GLY A 34 5.48 19.22 10.98
C GLY A 34 6.90 19.13 10.43
N LYS A 35 7.41 17.91 10.21
CA LYS A 35 8.72 17.63 9.60
C LYS A 35 8.55 17.25 8.14
N VAL A 36 8.16 18.24 7.33
CA VAL A 36 7.85 18.03 5.91
C VAL A 36 9.13 17.81 5.11
N HIS A 37 9.17 16.73 4.33
CA HIS A 37 10.26 16.49 3.38
C HIS A 37 10.19 17.50 2.22
N PRO A 38 11.31 18.07 1.73
CA PRO A 38 11.29 19.05 0.64
C PRO A 38 10.63 18.55 -0.64
N GLU A 39 10.78 17.26 -0.95
CA GLU A 39 10.17 16.61 -2.11
C GLU A 39 8.87 15.85 -1.78
N TYR A 40 8.15 16.23 -0.73
CA TYR A 40 6.98 15.49 -0.25
C TYR A 40 5.99 15.13 -1.37
N ASP A 41 5.58 16.10 -2.18
CA ASP A 41 4.56 15.91 -3.22
C ASP A 41 5.03 14.95 -4.32
N LYS A 42 6.30 15.03 -4.72
CA LYS A 42 6.90 14.10 -5.69
C LYS A 42 6.99 12.69 -5.12
N LEU A 43 7.47 12.54 -3.88
CA LEU A 43 7.67 11.24 -3.26
C LEU A 43 6.35 10.53 -2.96
N ILE A 44 5.32 11.25 -2.53
CA ILE A 44 4.02 10.63 -2.25
C ILE A 44 3.39 10.05 -3.51
N ASP A 45 3.51 10.75 -4.64
CA ASP A 45 3.01 10.27 -5.93
C ASP A 45 3.83 9.08 -6.43
N GLN A 46 5.16 9.15 -6.31
CA GLN A 46 6.06 8.06 -6.66
C GLN A 46 5.73 6.78 -5.89
N TYR A 47 5.64 6.83 -4.55
CA TYR A 47 5.37 5.63 -3.75
C TYR A 47 3.96 5.06 -4.00
N LYS A 48 2.96 5.92 -4.24
CA LYS A 48 1.62 5.45 -4.62
C LYS A 48 1.61 4.74 -5.96
N GLN A 49 2.36 5.26 -6.95
CA GLN A 49 2.48 4.63 -8.25
C GLN A 49 3.22 3.30 -8.17
N GLU A 50 4.30 3.24 -7.39
CA GLU A 50 5.07 2.01 -7.15
C GLU A 50 4.20 0.93 -6.47
N LEU A 51 3.44 1.30 -5.43
CA LEU A 51 2.48 0.38 -4.80
C LEU A 51 1.40 -0.10 -5.77
N THR A 52 0.92 0.78 -6.65
CA THR A 52 -0.06 0.41 -7.68
C THR A 52 0.52 -0.63 -8.64
N ASN A 53 1.77 -0.44 -9.07
CA ASN A 53 2.46 -1.38 -9.96
C ASN A 53 2.69 -2.74 -9.28
N LEU A 54 3.22 -2.75 -8.06
CA LEU A 54 3.47 -3.97 -7.28
C LEU A 54 2.17 -4.76 -7.08
N ARG A 55 1.11 -4.08 -6.62
CA ARG A 55 -0.19 -4.71 -6.38
C ARG A 55 -0.85 -5.19 -7.66
N SER A 56 -0.63 -4.52 -8.80
CA SER A 56 -1.18 -4.97 -10.10
C SER A 56 -0.47 -6.22 -10.65
N GLY A 57 0.67 -6.59 -10.09
CA GLY A 57 1.43 -7.77 -10.44
C GLY A 57 0.73 -9.10 -10.13
N PRO A 58 1.33 -10.23 -10.55
CA PRO A 58 0.76 -11.57 -10.44
C PRO A 58 0.59 -12.03 -8.99
N PHE A 59 1.39 -11.52 -8.05
CA PHE A 59 1.30 -11.86 -6.63
C PHE A 59 0.01 -11.30 -6.02
N GLY A 60 -0.30 -10.01 -6.21
CA GLY A 60 -1.54 -9.41 -5.71
C GLY A 60 -2.84 -10.01 -6.30
N LYS A 61 -2.75 -10.83 -7.37
CA LYS A 61 -3.92 -11.50 -7.95
C LYS A 61 -4.56 -12.49 -6.98
N LYS A 62 -3.77 -13.26 -6.22
CA LYS A 62 -4.32 -14.24 -5.27
C LYS A 62 -5.12 -13.58 -4.15
N LEU A 63 -4.61 -12.49 -3.59
CA LEU A 63 -5.36 -11.67 -2.63
C LEU A 63 -6.68 -11.17 -3.21
N ARG A 64 -6.63 -10.57 -4.41
CA ARG A 64 -7.82 -10.02 -5.07
C ARG A 64 -8.87 -11.09 -5.34
N ASP A 65 -8.45 -12.23 -5.88
CA ASP A 65 -9.32 -13.37 -6.14
C ASP A 65 -9.92 -13.92 -4.83
N GLY A 66 -9.11 -13.97 -3.76
CA GLY A 66 -9.56 -14.33 -2.41
C GLY A 66 -10.61 -13.36 -1.86
N PHE A 67 -10.38 -12.05 -1.98
CA PHE A 67 -11.34 -11.02 -1.58
C PHE A 67 -12.64 -11.07 -2.40
N LEU A 68 -12.56 -11.31 -3.71
CA LEU A 68 -13.74 -11.47 -4.57
C LEU A 68 -14.59 -12.67 -4.14
N LYS A 69 -13.94 -13.82 -3.87
CA LYS A 69 -14.61 -15.01 -3.34
C LYS A 69 -15.28 -14.74 -1.98
N LEU A 70 -14.59 -14.04 -1.07
CA LEU A 70 -15.15 -13.67 0.25
C LEU A 70 -16.34 -12.71 0.13
N LYS A 71 -16.34 -11.82 -0.86
CA LYS A 71 -17.44 -10.88 -1.11
C LYS A 71 -18.68 -11.51 -1.77
N GLY A 72 -18.63 -12.82 -2.07
CA GLY A 72 -19.74 -13.51 -2.75
C GLY A 72 -19.83 -13.18 -4.25
N GLU A 73 -18.90 -12.40 -4.79
CA GLU A 73 -18.75 -12.12 -6.22
C GLU A 73 -17.97 -13.27 -6.88
N SER A 74 -18.48 -14.49 -6.74
CA SER A 74 -18.08 -15.57 -7.63
C SER A 74 -18.80 -15.32 -8.94
N ASN A 75 -18.09 -14.82 -9.96
CA ASN A 75 -18.55 -14.96 -11.33
C ASN A 75 -18.61 -16.46 -11.65
N ALA A 76 -19.77 -17.04 -11.37
CA ALA A 76 -20.20 -18.29 -11.98
C ALA A 76 -20.57 -17.96 -13.43
N LEU A 77 -19.59 -18.01 -14.32
CA LEU A 77 -19.75 -18.32 -15.74
C LEU A 77 -18.57 -19.19 -16.17
#